data_AF-A0A1R4HEJ8-F1
#
_entry.id   AF-A0A1R4HEJ8-F1
#
_cell.length_a   1.000
_cell.length_b   1.000
_cell.length_c   1.000
_cell.angle_alpha   90.00
_cell.angle_beta   90.00
_cell.angle_gamma   90.00
#
_symmetry.space_group_name_H-M   'P 1'
#
loop_
_entity.id
_entity.type
_entity.pdbx_description
1 polymer ?
#
loop_
_entity_poly.entity_id
_entity_poly.type
_entity_poly.pdbx_seq_one_letter_code
_entity_poly.pdbx_strand_id
1 'polypeptide(L)'
;MVKRREPKARTLTAEQIEAFAAGAENGGQPETVKEPELNRNAKRDYKAIQVPFNQYEYEQLELGSQLSGRTKLNFIRYALLKFSEELQKEQG
;
A
#
# COMPACT_ATOMS: atom_id res chain seq x y z
N MET A 1 -7.09 46.36 3.57
CA MET A 1 -8.34 45.97 2.88
C MET A 1 -8.13 44.59 2.27
N VAL A 2 -8.81 43.55 2.77
CA VAL A 2 -8.69 42.19 2.23
C VAL A 2 -9.55 42.10 0.98
N LYS A 3 -8.93 41.84 -0.18
CA LYS A 3 -9.63 41.69 -1.47
C LYS A 3 -10.46 40.39 -1.42
N ARG A 4 -11.78 40.49 -1.24
CA ARG A 4 -12.70 39.35 -1.40
C ARG A 4 -12.66 38.89 -2.85
N ARG A 5 -12.54 37.57 -3.05
CA ARG A 5 -12.74 36.95 -4.36
C ARG A 5 -14.24 36.80 -4.58
N GLU A 6 -14.73 37.24 -5.74
CA GLU A 6 -16.12 37.00 -6.13
C GLU A 6 -16.32 35.51 -6.44
N PRO A 7 -17.36 34.87 -5.88
CA PRO A 7 -17.65 33.48 -6.18
C PRO A 7 -18.13 33.36 -7.62
N LYS A 8 -17.33 32.72 -8.47
CA LYS A 8 -17.74 32.36 -9.83
C LYS A 8 -18.78 31.25 -9.74
N ALA A 9 -20.04 31.57 -10.01
CA ALA A 9 -21.11 30.58 -10.09
C ALA A 9 -20.75 29.55 -11.17
N ARG A 10 -20.53 28.30 -10.77
CA ARG A 10 -20.39 27.18 -11.69
C ARG A 10 -21.79 26.75 -12.07
N THR A 11 -22.16 26.88 -13.35
CA THR A 11 -23.35 26.25 -13.89
C THR A 11 -23.08 24.76 -13.97
N LEU A 12 -23.65 23.99 -13.05
CA LEU A 12 -23.57 22.53 -13.05
C LEU A 12 -24.34 22.01 -14.27
N THR A 13 -23.77 21.07 -15.00
CA THR A 13 -24.43 20.43 -16.14
C THR A 13 -25.50 19.47 -15.63
N ALA A 14 -26.53 19.19 -16.44
CA ALA A 14 -27.61 18.25 -16.08
C ALA A 14 -27.05 16.88 -15.66
N GLU A 15 -26.00 16.41 -16.34
CA GLU A 15 -25.28 15.17 -16.01
C GLU A 15 -24.68 15.15 -14.60
N GLN A 16 -24.19 16.29 -14.10
CA GLN A 16 -23.63 16.40 -12.76
C GLN A 16 -24.73 16.38 -11.68
N ILE A 17 -25.92 16.88 -12.01
CA ILE A 17 -27.07 16.87 -11.12
C ILE A 17 -27.65 15.46 -11.05
N GLU A 18 -27.73 14.75 -12.17
CA GLU A 18 -28.18 13.36 -12.24
C GLU A 18 -27.21 12.41 -11.50
N ALA A 19 -25.90 12.56 -11.68
CA ALA A 19 -24.91 11.78 -10.94
C ALA A 19 -24.99 11.99 -9.42
N PHE A 20 -25.28 13.22 -8.99
CA PHE A 20 -25.47 13.54 -7.58
C PHE A 20 -26.76 12.93 -7.01
N ALA A 21 -27.86 12.98 -7.77
CA ALA A 21 -29.13 12.37 -7.38
C ALA A 21 -29.05 10.83 -7.32
N ALA A 22 -28.39 10.20 -8.29
CA ALA A 22 -28.16 8.76 -8.33
C ALA A 22 -27.28 8.25 -7.16
N GLY A 23 -26.32 9.08 -6.70
CA GLY A 23 -25.53 8.80 -5.51
C GLY A 23 -26.33 8.86 -4.20
N ALA A 24 -27.43 9.62 -4.17
CA ALA A 24 -28.31 9.74 -3.00
C ALA A 24 -29.33 8.58 -2.90
N GLU A 25 -29.81 8.03 -4.01
CA GLU A 25 -30.72 6.87 -4.02
C GLU A 25 -30.02 5.55 -3.63
N ASN A 26 -28.73 5.39 -3.94
CA ASN A 26 -27.98 4.16 -3.64
C ASN A 26 -27.52 4.01 -2.18
N GLY A 27 -28.06 4.81 -1.25
CA GLY A 27 -27.91 4.58 0.18
C GLY A 27 -26.46 4.41 0.63
N GLY A 28 -25.56 5.31 0.22
CA GLY A 28 -24.24 5.47 0.82
C GLY A 28 -23.40 4.19 0.96
N GLN A 29 -23.60 3.18 0.12
CA GLN A 29 -22.68 2.07 0.07
C GLN A 29 -21.39 2.59 -0.55
N PRO A 30 -20.26 2.62 0.19
CA PRO A 30 -19.00 2.99 -0.41
C PRO A 30 -18.78 2.01 -1.55
N GLU A 31 -18.62 2.54 -2.76
CA GLU A 31 -18.08 1.77 -3.86
C GLU A 31 -16.90 0.99 -3.29
N THR A 32 -16.96 -0.35 -3.33
CA THR A 32 -15.87 -1.19 -2.86
C THR A 32 -14.66 -0.81 -3.68
N VAL A 33 -13.83 0.09 -3.15
CA VAL A 33 -12.56 0.48 -3.75
C VAL A 33 -11.77 -0.80 -3.77
N LYS A 34 -11.77 -1.50 -4.91
CA LYS A 34 -10.90 -2.66 -5.12
C LYS A 34 -9.50 -2.15 -4.87
N GLU A 35 -8.85 -2.66 -3.83
CA GLU A 35 -7.47 -2.32 -3.56
C GLU A 35 -6.68 -2.59 -4.84
N PRO A 36 -5.89 -1.61 -5.32
CA PRO A 36 -5.19 -1.76 -6.58
C PRO A 36 -4.28 -2.98 -6.51
N GLU A 37 -4.35 -3.84 -7.53
CA GLU A 37 -3.49 -5.02 -7.61
C GLU A 37 -2.01 -4.59 -7.56
N LEU A 38 -1.31 -5.00 -6.49
CA LEU A 38 0.09 -4.64 -6.29
C LEU A 38 0.99 -5.49 -7.19
N ASN A 39 1.79 -4.83 -8.04
CA ASN A 39 2.78 -5.51 -8.87
C ASN A 39 3.97 -5.99 -8.03
N ARG A 40 4.15 -7.31 -7.92
CA ARG A 40 5.25 -7.95 -7.18
C ARG A 40 6.65 -7.60 -7.71
N ASN A 41 6.77 -7.22 -8.98
CA ASN A 41 8.04 -6.89 -9.64
C ASN A 41 8.30 -5.38 -9.71
N ALA A 42 7.50 -4.56 -9.03
CA ALA A 42 7.71 -3.12 -8.97
C ALA A 42 9.09 -2.74 -8.40
N LYS A 43 9.53 -1.51 -8.70
CA LYS A 43 10.76 -0.95 -8.12
C LYS A 43 10.63 -0.85 -6.60
N ARG A 44 11.78 -0.91 -5.92
CA ARG A 44 11.88 -0.95 -4.45
C ARG A 44 12.08 0.45 -3.86
N ASP A 45 11.27 1.40 -4.28
CA ASP A 45 11.34 2.83 -3.95
C ASP A 45 10.14 3.33 -3.13
N TYR A 46 9.27 2.43 -2.66
CA TYR A 46 8.09 2.80 -1.88
C TYR A 46 8.41 3.29 -0.46
N LYS A 47 8.95 2.42 0.40
CA LYS A 47 9.33 2.76 1.79
C LYS A 47 10.55 1.95 2.23
N ALA A 48 11.37 2.56 3.07
CA ALA A 48 12.53 1.92 3.72
C ALA A 48 12.31 1.83 5.23
N ILE A 49 12.87 0.80 5.86
CA ILE A 49 12.88 0.63 7.31
C ILE A 49 14.34 0.55 7.78
N GLN A 50 14.60 1.04 9.00
CA GLN A 50 15.85 0.79 9.71
C GLN A 50 15.58 -0.27 10.78
N VAL A 51 16.38 -1.33 10.77
CA VAL A 51 16.25 -2.45 11.70
C VAL A 51 17.60 -2.63 12.40
N PRO A 52 17.75 -2.19 13.66
CA PRO A 52 18.94 -2.50 14.45
C PRO A 52 18.95 -3.99 14.80
N PHE A 53 20.13 -4.59 14.79
CA PHE A 53 20.34 -6.00 15.13
C PHE A 53 21.27 -6.12 16.33
N ASN A 54 21.03 -7.10 17.20
CA ASN A 54 22.06 -7.59 18.09
C ASN A 54 23.03 -8.52 17.34
N GLN A 55 24.12 -8.94 17.99
CA GLN A 55 25.13 -9.77 17.36
C GLN A 55 24.57 -11.11 16.87
N TYR A 56 23.78 -11.78 17.70
CA TYR A 56 23.20 -13.08 17.36
C TYR A 56 22.31 -13.00 16.11
N GLU A 57 21.42 -12.01 16.06
CA GLU A 57 20.52 -11.81 14.91
C GLU A 57 21.31 -11.49 13.63
N TYR A 58 22.37 -10.70 13.75
CA TYR A 58 23.21 -10.37 12.60
C TYR A 58 23.97 -11.59 12.09
N GLU A 59 24.50 -12.43 12.98
CA GLU A 59 25.17 -13.69 12.60
C GLU A 59 24.21 -14.66 11.88
N GLN A 60 22.96 -14.77 12.36
CA GLN A 60 21.93 -15.57 11.68
C GLN A 60 21.60 -15.00 10.29
N LEU A 61 21.54 -13.67 10.15
CA LEU A 61 21.38 -13.01 8.85
C LEU A 61 22.55 -13.32 7.91
N GLU A 62 23.79 -13.31 8.40
CA GLU A 62 24.96 -13.65 7.59
C GLU A 62 24.91 -15.11 7.12
N LEU A 63 24.66 -16.03 8.04
CA LEU A 63 24.59 -17.46 7.76
C LEU A 63 23.46 -17.79 6.77
N GLY A 64 22.25 -17.26 7.01
CA GLY A 64 21.11 -17.46 6.12
C GLY A 64 21.33 -16.85 4.72
N SER A 65 21.98 -15.69 4.66
CA SER A 65 22.39 -15.05 3.40
C SER A 65 23.36 -15.93 2.60
N GLN A 66 24.37 -16.51 3.27
CA GLN A 66 25.33 -17.40 2.63
C GLN A 66 24.67 -18.70 2.15
N LEU A 67 23.91 -19.39 3.01
CA LEU A 67 23.26 -20.66 2.69
C LEU A 67 22.26 -20.55 1.53
N SER A 68 21.55 -19.43 1.44
CA SER A 68 20.58 -19.19 0.36
C SER A 68 21.17 -18.61 -0.93
N GLY A 69 22.47 -18.26 -0.92
CA GLY A 69 23.14 -17.55 -2.02
C GLY A 69 22.55 -16.17 -2.32
N ARG A 70 21.91 -15.53 -1.33
CA ARG A 70 21.24 -14.21 -1.48
C ARG A 70 22.05 -13.15 -0.78
N THR A 71 21.99 -11.91 -1.28
CA THR A 71 22.46 -10.77 -0.49
C THR A 71 21.60 -10.60 0.76
N LYS A 72 22.19 -10.10 1.86
CA LYS A 72 21.50 -9.87 3.14
C LYS A 72 20.13 -9.19 2.98
N LEU A 73 20.05 -8.11 2.19
CA LEU A 73 18.80 -7.40 1.93
C LEU A 73 17.78 -8.23 1.15
N ASN A 74 18.22 -9.05 0.18
CA ASN A 74 17.31 -9.93 -0.55
C ASN A 74 16.87 -11.13 0.30
N PHE A 75 17.74 -11.61 1.19
CA PHE A 75 17.40 -12.65 2.15
C PHE A 75 16.29 -12.18 3.09
N ILE A 76 16.41 -10.99 3.69
CA ILE A 76 15.37 -10.41 4.56
C ILE A 76 14.03 -10.31 3.83
N ARG A 77 14.02 -9.80 2.60
CA ARG A 77 12.79 -9.70 1.78
C ARG A 77 12.17 -11.06 1.53
N TYR A 78 12.99 -12.05 1.17
CA TYR A 78 12.52 -13.40 0.92
C TYR A 78 11.94 -14.04 2.19
N ALA A 79 12.65 -13.94 3.32
CA ALA A 79 12.21 -14.46 4.60
C ALA A 79 10.88 -13.83 5.03
N LEU A 80 10.72 -12.51 4.86
CA LEU A 80 9.48 -11.81 5.17
C LEU A 80 8.30 -12.34 4.35
N LEU A 81 8.46 -12.47 3.02
CA LEU A 81 7.40 -12.95 2.15
C LEU A 81 7.04 -14.41 2.46
N LYS A 82 8.04 -15.26 2.63
CA LYS A 82 7.86 -16.67 2.95
C LYS A 82 7.10 -16.84 4.27
N PHE A 83 7.55 -16.17 5.33
CA PHE A 83 6.94 -16.27 6.65
C PHE A 83 5.52 -15.68 6.67
N SER A 84 5.29 -14.58 5.93
CA SER A 84 3.96 -14.00 5.79
C SER A 84 2.99 -14.96 5.08
N GLU A 85 3.46 -15.66 4.04
CA GLU A 85 2.66 -16.68 3.33
C GLU A 85 2.34 -17.87 4.24
N GLU A 86 3.30 -18.33 5.04
CA GLU A 86 3.09 -19.39 6.05
C GLU A 86 2.01 -18.99 7.06
N LEU A 87 2.10 -17.79 7.64
CA LEU A 87 1.11 -17.27 8.58
C LEU A 87 -0.28 -17.11 7.97
N GLN A 88 -0.38 -16.69 6.70
CA GLN A 88 -1.66 -16.58 6.00
C GLN A 88 -2.30 -17.96 5.78
N LYS A 89 -1.51 -19.00 5.52
CA LYS A 89 -2.00 -20.38 5.38
C LYS A 89 -2.47 -20.98 6.70
N GLU A 90 -1.87 -20.58 7.82
CA GLU A 90 -2.27 -21.07 9.15
C GLU A 90 -3.56 -20.42 9.68
N GLN A 91 -3.90 -19.22 9.20
CA GLN A 91 -5.10 -18.48 9.64
C GLN A 91 -6.32 -18.65 8.72
N GLY A 92 -6.16 -19.25 7.54
CA GLY A 92 -7.23 -19.50 6.56
C GLY A 92 -7.75 -20.93 6.64
#